data_AF-A0A0R0KI96-F1
#
_entry.id   AF-A0A0R0KI96-F1
#
_cell.length_a   1.000
_cell.length_b   1.000
_cell.length_c   1.000
_cell.angle_alpha   90.00
_cell.angle_beta   90.00
_cell.angle_gamma   90.00
#
_symmetry.space_group_name_H-M   'P 1'
#
loop_
_entity.id
_entity.type
_entity.pdbx_description
1 polymer ?
#
loop_
_entity_poly.entity_id
_entity_poly.type
_entity_poly.pdbx_seq_one_letter_code
_entity_poly.pdbx_strand_id
1 'polypeptide(L)'
;MCHFVPSGVCYGRVGNNLPSPQEVVSLSKQYDFRRMRIYDRNQQVLQALRGSSIELLLDLPNIDLQRVASSQDNANRWVQDNVKKFGNVRFRYFSMRNEVKPWDSFARFLVLAMQNIQRPISSVGLGNQIKVSTAIETGALAESYPPSRGSFRSDYRTAYLDGVIRFLVNNNAPLLVNV
;
A
#
# COMPACT_ATOMS: atom_id res chain seq x y z
N MET A 1 14.40 27.02 -0.71
CA MET A 1 13.07 26.59 -1.21
C MET A 1 12.55 25.53 -0.25
N CYS A 2 11.42 25.76 0.44
CA CYS A 2 10.76 24.71 1.20
C CYS A 2 10.09 23.75 0.20
N HIS A 3 10.50 22.48 0.18
CA HIS A 3 9.78 21.48 -0.60
C HIS A 3 8.41 21.23 0.05
N PHE A 4 7.34 21.75 -0.56
CA PHE A 4 5.99 21.38 -0.22
C PHE A 4 5.82 19.88 -0.54
N VAL A 5 5.67 19.05 0.48
CA VAL A 5 5.34 17.64 0.29
C VAL A 5 3.85 17.59 -0.06
N PRO A 6 3.45 17.11 -1.24
CA PRO A 6 2.04 17.12 -1.61
C PRO A 6 1.21 16.29 -0.62
N SER A 7 0.17 16.90 -0.07
CA SER A 7 -0.81 16.23 0.77
C SER A 7 -1.58 15.19 -0.04
N GLY A 8 -2.05 14.15 0.67
CA GLY A 8 -2.90 13.12 0.09
C GLY A 8 -4.18 12.92 0.89
N VAL A 9 -5.13 12.21 0.29
CA VAL A 9 -6.41 11.86 0.93
C VAL A 9 -6.67 10.37 0.87
N CYS A 10 -7.25 9.83 1.94
CA CYS A 10 -7.78 8.47 1.96
C CYS A 10 -9.20 8.47 1.38
N TYR A 11 -9.38 7.87 0.21
CA TYR A 11 -10.70 7.74 -0.41
C TYR A 11 -11.41 6.49 0.12
N GLY A 12 -11.98 6.64 1.31
CA GLY A 12 -12.92 5.68 1.88
C GLY A 12 -14.23 5.65 1.10
N ARG A 13 -14.74 4.46 0.82
CA ARG A 13 -15.96 4.26 0.01
C ARG A 13 -17.07 3.49 0.73
N VAL A 14 -16.95 3.33 2.05
CA VAL A 14 -18.01 2.77 2.89
C VAL A 14 -18.98 3.90 3.24
N GLY A 15 -19.99 4.06 2.39
CA GLY A 15 -21.03 5.09 2.50
C GLY A 15 -22.08 4.90 1.40
N ASN A 16 -23.29 5.44 1.59
CA ASN A 16 -24.43 5.23 0.69
C ASN A 16 -24.86 6.50 -0.10
N ASN A 17 -24.17 7.63 0.10
CA ASN A 17 -24.47 8.93 -0.50
C ASN A 17 -23.21 9.64 -1.03
N LEU A 18 -22.18 8.88 -1.37
CA LEU A 18 -20.89 9.43 -1.81
C LEU A 18 -20.95 9.92 -3.27
N PRO A 19 -20.18 10.97 -3.62
CA PRO A 19 -20.01 11.37 -5.03
C PRO A 19 -19.42 10.24 -5.87
N SER A 20 -19.60 10.33 -7.19
CA SER A 20 -18.98 9.41 -8.15
C SER A 20 -17.45 9.49 -8.08
N PRO A 21 -16.73 8.43 -8.49
CA PRO A 21 -15.26 8.47 -8.54
C PRO A 21 -14.70 9.61 -9.40
N GLN A 22 -15.38 10.00 -10.47
CA GLN A 22 -15.00 11.13 -11.32
C GLN A 22 -15.11 12.47 -10.59
N GLU A 23 -16.18 12.67 -9.81
CA GLU A 23 -16.34 13.85 -8.97
C GLU A 23 -15.27 13.88 -7.87
N VAL A 24 -14.98 12.75 -7.22
CA VAL A 24 -13.93 12.68 -6.19
C VAL A 24 -12.54 13.00 -6.76
N VAL A 25 -12.21 12.49 -7.95
CA VAL A 25 -10.95 12.84 -8.63
C VAL A 25 -10.90 14.32 -9.02
N SER A 26 -12.02 14.89 -9.47
CA SER A 26 -12.13 16.32 -9.79
C SER A 26 -11.95 17.18 -8.54
N LEU A 27 -12.62 16.84 -7.43
CA LEU A 27 -12.47 17.49 -6.13
C LEU A 27 -11.02 17.39 -5.63
N SER A 28 -10.40 16.22 -5.75
CA SER A 28 -8.99 16.04 -5.35
C SER A 28 -8.05 16.97 -6.12
N LYS A 29 -8.28 17.15 -7.43
CA LYS A 29 -7.51 18.11 -8.25
C LYS A 29 -7.80 19.56 -7.88
N GLN A 30 -9.07 19.89 -7.63
CA GLN A 30 -9.50 21.24 -7.25
C GLN A 30 -8.83 21.72 -5.96
N TYR A 31 -8.66 20.81 -4.99
CA TYR A 31 -8.01 21.09 -3.70
C TYR A 31 -6.51 20.70 -3.66
N ASP A 32 -5.89 20.47 -4.82
CA ASP A 32 -4.47 20.15 -4.98
C ASP A 32 -3.98 18.90 -4.20
N PHE A 33 -4.87 17.95 -3.93
CA PHE A 33 -4.50 16.63 -3.41
C PHE A 33 -3.89 15.79 -4.53
N ARG A 34 -2.56 15.72 -4.54
CA ARG A 34 -1.77 14.99 -5.55
C ARG A 34 -1.52 13.54 -5.19
N ARG A 35 -2.01 13.06 -4.04
CA ARG A 35 -1.91 11.66 -3.62
C ARG A 35 -3.25 11.14 -3.13
N MET A 36 -3.52 9.87 -3.38
CA MET A 36 -4.74 9.21 -2.92
C MET A 36 -4.43 7.81 -2.41
N ARG A 37 -5.07 7.40 -1.32
CA ARG A 37 -5.13 6.01 -0.87
C ARG A 37 -6.50 5.41 -1.17
N ILE A 38 -6.53 4.23 -1.78
CA ILE A 38 -7.74 3.41 -1.93
C ILE A 38 -7.52 2.03 -1.33
N TYR A 39 -8.58 1.49 -0.71
CA TYR A 39 -8.49 0.27 0.12
C TYR A 39 -8.82 -1.03 -0.63
N ASP A 40 -9.15 -0.93 -1.92
CA ASP A 40 -9.49 -2.06 -2.76
C ASP A 40 -9.28 -1.74 -4.26
N ARG A 41 -9.49 -2.76 -5.09
CA ARG A 41 -9.34 -2.70 -6.56
C ARG A 41 -10.59 -2.18 -7.28
N ASN A 42 -11.21 -1.11 -6.80
CA ASN A 42 -12.41 -0.60 -7.47
C ASN A 42 -12.11 -0.13 -8.90
N GLN A 43 -12.71 -0.79 -9.88
CA GLN A 43 -12.45 -0.52 -11.29
C GLN A 43 -12.91 0.88 -11.70
N GLN A 44 -14.04 1.39 -11.17
CA GLN A 44 -14.53 2.74 -11.51
C GLN A 44 -13.57 3.82 -10.99
N VAL A 45 -13.00 3.65 -9.79
CA VAL A 45 -11.99 4.55 -9.24
C VAL A 45 -10.70 4.51 -10.06
N LEU A 46 -10.20 3.32 -10.39
CA LEU A 46 -9.01 3.18 -11.23
C LEU A 46 -9.21 3.77 -12.63
N GLN A 47 -10.41 3.68 -13.20
CA GLN A 47 -10.75 4.34 -14.46
C GLN A 47 -10.76 5.86 -14.31
N ALA A 48 -11.38 6.40 -13.26
CA ALA A 48 -11.42 7.84 -12.99
C ALA A 48 -10.01 8.43 -12.76
N LEU A 49 -9.08 7.64 -12.21
CA LEU A 49 -7.70 8.08 -11.95
C LEU A 49 -6.79 8.09 -13.17
N ARG A 50 -7.17 7.47 -14.30
CA ARG A 50 -6.34 7.45 -15.52
C ARG A 50 -6.04 8.88 -15.98
N GLY A 51 -4.76 9.19 -16.19
CA GLY A 51 -4.32 10.51 -16.65
C GLY A 51 -4.52 11.64 -15.63
N SER A 52 -4.83 11.34 -14.36
CA SER A 52 -5.07 12.36 -13.33
C SER A 52 -3.81 12.99 -12.74
N SER A 53 -2.65 12.36 -12.94
CA SER A 53 -1.37 12.64 -12.27
C SER A 53 -1.37 12.46 -10.74
N ILE A 54 -2.47 12.00 -10.15
CA ILE A 54 -2.56 11.67 -8.71
C ILE A 54 -1.79 10.39 -8.42
N GLU A 55 -0.83 10.45 -7.49
CA GLU A 55 -0.09 9.28 -7.02
C GLU A 55 -0.98 8.37 -6.16
N LEU A 56 -1.03 7.09 -6.48
CA LEU A 56 -1.92 6.15 -5.83
C LEU A 56 -1.16 5.22 -4.87
N LEU A 57 -1.64 5.18 -3.63
CA LEU A 57 -1.45 4.08 -2.69
C LEU A 57 -2.65 3.13 -2.83
N LEU A 58 -2.40 1.90 -3.25
CA LEU A 58 -3.44 0.88 -3.39
C LEU A 58 -3.20 -0.24 -2.38
N ASP A 59 -4.20 -0.52 -1.53
CA ASP A 59 -4.17 -1.69 -0.67
C ASP A 59 -4.55 -2.96 -1.45
N LEU A 60 -3.90 -4.07 -1.11
CA LEU A 60 -4.22 -5.39 -1.61
C LEU A 60 -5.52 -5.89 -0.94
N PRO A 61 -6.52 -6.36 -1.70
CA PRO A 61 -7.71 -6.96 -1.11
C PRO A 61 -7.37 -8.16 -0.23
N ASN A 62 -8.10 -8.33 0.86
CA ASN A 62 -7.82 -9.36 1.88
C ASN A 62 -7.60 -10.77 1.30
N ILE A 63 -8.42 -11.15 0.33
CA ILE A 63 -8.41 -12.49 -0.30
C ILE A 63 -7.14 -12.79 -1.10
N ASP A 64 -6.37 -11.76 -1.48
CA ASP A 64 -5.24 -11.93 -2.39
C ASP A 64 -3.93 -12.26 -1.67
N LEU A 65 -3.78 -11.93 -0.39
CA LEU A 65 -2.49 -12.02 0.30
C LEU A 65 -1.91 -13.44 0.26
N GLN A 66 -2.68 -14.42 0.72
CA GLN A 66 -2.25 -15.82 0.69
C GLN A 66 -2.05 -16.28 -0.75
N ARG A 67 -2.95 -15.91 -1.68
CA ARG A 67 -2.88 -16.32 -3.09
C ARG A 67 -1.57 -15.87 -3.75
N VAL A 68 -1.16 -14.62 -3.55
CA VAL A 68 0.09 -14.07 -4.13
C VAL A 68 1.34 -14.55 -3.38
N ALA A 69 1.21 -14.87 -2.09
CA ALA A 69 2.29 -15.53 -1.34
C ALA A 69 2.53 -16.97 -1.82
N SER A 70 1.47 -17.73 -2.11
CA SER A 70 1.56 -19.15 -2.44
C SER A 70 2.22 -19.46 -3.80
N SER A 71 2.30 -18.51 -4.73
CA SER A 71 2.93 -18.73 -6.03
C SER A 71 3.39 -17.43 -6.68
N GLN A 72 4.59 -17.45 -7.25
CA GLN A 72 5.11 -16.34 -8.06
C GLN A 72 4.24 -16.07 -9.29
N ASP A 73 3.63 -17.10 -9.90
CA ASP A 73 2.74 -16.92 -11.05
C ASP A 73 1.46 -16.19 -10.69
N ASN A 74 0.92 -16.42 -9.49
CA ASN A 74 -0.22 -15.67 -8.97
C ASN A 74 0.14 -14.19 -8.78
N ALA A 75 1.33 -13.90 -8.25
CA ALA A 75 1.81 -12.54 -8.10
C ALA A 75 2.08 -11.85 -9.45
N ASN A 76 2.66 -12.57 -10.42
CA ASN A 76 2.87 -12.09 -11.78
C ASN A 76 1.55 -11.71 -12.44
N ARG A 77 0.55 -12.60 -12.37
CA ARG A 77 -0.81 -12.36 -12.87
C ARG A 77 -1.46 -11.18 -12.16
N TRP A 78 -1.32 -11.08 -10.84
CA TRP A 78 -1.81 -9.92 -10.09
C TRP A 78 -1.21 -8.61 -10.61
N VAL A 79 0.11 -8.53 -10.82
CA VAL A 79 0.74 -7.31 -11.33
C VAL A 79 0.29 -6.99 -12.77
N GLN A 80 0.11 -8.01 -13.61
CA GLN A 80 -0.44 -7.84 -14.95
C GLN A 80 -1.86 -7.26 -14.92
N ASP A 81 -2.74 -7.83 -14.11
CA ASP A 81 -4.16 -7.46 -14.06
C ASP A 81 -4.42 -6.10 -13.38
N ASN A 82 -3.54 -5.69 -12.45
CA ASN A 82 -3.74 -4.50 -11.63
C ASN A 82 -2.89 -3.31 -12.06
N VAL A 83 -1.65 -3.55 -12.48
CA VAL A 83 -0.70 -2.49 -12.80
C VAL A 83 -0.70 -2.24 -14.29
N LYS A 84 -0.42 -3.28 -15.09
CA LYS A 84 -0.28 -3.14 -16.55
C LYS A 84 -1.60 -2.74 -17.21
N LYS A 85 -2.72 -3.33 -16.80
CA LYS A 85 -4.07 -2.97 -17.29
C LYS A 85 -4.44 -1.50 -17.05
N PHE A 86 -3.82 -0.86 -16.05
CA PHE A 86 -4.06 0.53 -15.66
C PHE A 86 -2.82 1.41 -15.84
N GLY A 87 -2.01 1.17 -16.88
CA GLY A 87 -0.72 1.83 -17.06
C GLY A 87 -0.72 3.38 -17.07
N ASN A 88 -1.88 4.03 -17.24
CA ASN A 88 -2.03 5.49 -17.11
C ASN A 88 -2.51 5.95 -15.71
N VAL A 89 -2.52 5.06 -14.73
CA VAL A 89 -2.69 5.37 -13.30
C VAL A 89 -1.31 5.44 -12.69
N ARG A 90 -1.03 6.51 -11.92
CA ARG A 90 0.27 6.74 -11.30
C ARG A 90 0.39 5.98 -9.98
N PHE A 91 0.52 4.66 -10.04
CA PHE A 91 0.80 3.86 -8.85
C PHE A 91 2.13 4.29 -8.21
N ARG A 92 2.13 4.43 -6.89
CA ARG A 92 3.34 4.77 -6.10
C ARG A 92 3.65 3.71 -5.05
N TYR A 93 2.61 3.26 -4.35
CA TYR A 93 2.75 2.28 -3.29
C TYR A 93 1.67 1.20 -3.39
N PHE A 94 2.06 -0.05 -3.12
CA PHE A 94 1.11 -1.11 -2.79
C PHE A 94 1.24 -1.46 -1.32
N SER A 95 0.15 -1.36 -0.57
CA SER A 95 0.09 -1.87 0.80
C SER A 95 -0.44 -3.30 0.75
N MET A 96 0.39 -4.28 1.12
CA MET A 96 -0.03 -5.69 1.11
C MET A 96 -1.12 -5.97 2.14
N ARG A 97 -1.16 -5.20 3.23
CA ARG A 97 -2.20 -5.26 4.26
C ARG A 97 -2.32 -3.95 5.03
N ASN A 98 -3.50 -3.73 5.58
CA ASN A 98 -3.75 -2.72 6.60
C ASN A 98 -3.84 -3.40 7.98
N GLU A 99 -3.00 -2.96 8.92
CA GLU A 99 -3.08 -3.24 10.36
C GLU A 99 -3.09 -4.72 10.75
N VAL A 100 -2.22 -5.52 10.11
CA VAL A 100 -2.01 -6.93 10.46
C VAL A 100 -1.73 -7.08 11.95
N LYS A 101 -2.42 -8.00 12.62
CA LYS A 101 -2.14 -8.38 14.01
C LYS A 101 -1.22 -9.59 14.07
N PRO A 102 -0.42 -9.76 15.15
CA PRO A 102 0.46 -10.91 15.31
C PRO A 102 -0.27 -12.26 15.29
N TRP A 103 -1.53 -12.28 15.77
CA TRP A 103 -2.38 -13.46 15.83
C TRP A 103 -3.22 -13.68 14.56
N ASP A 104 -3.12 -12.81 13.56
CA ASP A 104 -3.80 -13.02 12.30
C ASP A 104 -3.20 -14.22 11.56
N SER A 105 -4.04 -15.18 11.18
CA SER A 105 -3.61 -16.39 10.46
C SER A 105 -2.91 -16.11 9.12
N PHE A 106 -3.11 -14.91 8.57
CA PHE A 106 -2.48 -14.43 7.34
C PHE A 106 -1.18 -13.65 7.55
N ALA A 107 -0.80 -13.30 8.78
CA ALA A 107 0.44 -12.58 9.07
C ALA A 107 1.68 -13.29 8.51
N ARG A 108 1.71 -14.63 8.60
CA ARG A 108 2.78 -15.49 8.06
C ARG A 108 2.98 -15.39 6.54
N PHE A 109 1.98 -14.92 5.80
CA PHE A 109 2.07 -14.77 4.34
C PHE A 109 2.58 -13.39 3.92
N LEU A 110 2.63 -12.41 4.84
CA LEU A 110 2.85 -11.01 4.51
C LEU A 110 4.18 -10.77 3.80
N VAL A 111 5.28 -11.22 4.40
CA VAL A 111 6.64 -10.99 3.85
C VAL A 111 6.80 -11.65 2.47
N LEU A 112 6.29 -12.88 2.31
CA LEU A 112 6.37 -13.59 1.03
C LEU A 112 5.50 -12.93 -0.04
N ALA A 113 4.30 -12.45 0.31
CA ALA A 113 3.47 -11.67 -0.59
C ALA A 113 4.18 -10.38 -1.05
N MET A 114 4.82 -9.65 -0.13
CA MET A 114 5.58 -8.45 -0.46
C MET A 114 6.71 -8.75 -1.45
N GLN A 115 7.47 -9.81 -1.22
CA GLN A 115 8.55 -10.27 -2.10
C GLN A 115 8.03 -10.66 -3.49
N ASN A 116 6.98 -11.48 -3.54
CA ASN A 116 6.43 -12.00 -4.79
C ASN A 116 5.81 -10.89 -5.65
N ILE A 117 5.25 -9.83 -5.07
CA ILE A 117 4.72 -8.68 -5.80
C ILE A 117 5.82 -7.72 -6.24
N GLN A 118 6.83 -7.46 -5.40
CA GLN A 118 7.92 -6.54 -5.76
C GLN A 118 8.79 -7.08 -6.89
N ARG A 119 9.01 -8.40 -6.96
CA ARG A 119 9.83 -9.05 -8.01
C ARG A 119 9.38 -8.71 -9.45
N PRO A 120 8.13 -8.96 -9.88
CA PRO A 120 7.68 -8.61 -11.22
C PRO A 120 7.68 -7.11 -11.49
N ILE A 121 7.36 -6.26 -10.49
CA ILE A 121 7.45 -4.80 -10.61
C ILE A 121 8.89 -4.36 -10.93
N SER A 122 9.86 -4.88 -10.18
CA SER A 122 11.28 -4.61 -10.41
C SER A 122 11.76 -5.14 -11.76
N SER A 123 11.29 -6.33 -12.18
CA SER A 123 11.70 -6.97 -13.44
C SER A 123 11.34 -6.16 -14.70
N VAL A 124 10.31 -5.30 -14.61
CA VAL A 124 9.88 -4.41 -15.71
C VAL A 124 10.40 -2.98 -15.53
N GLY A 125 11.41 -2.77 -14.68
CA GLY A 125 12.04 -1.46 -14.46
C GLY A 125 11.24 -0.47 -13.60
N LEU A 126 10.11 -0.90 -13.03
CA LEU A 126 9.25 -0.04 -12.20
C LEU A 126 9.61 -0.06 -10.71
N GLY A 127 10.63 -0.82 -10.30
CA GLY A 127 11.00 -1.03 -8.90
C GLY A 127 11.39 0.24 -8.13
N ASN A 128 11.81 1.32 -8.81
CA ASN A 128 12.08 2.63 -8.20
C ASN A 128 10.86 3.56 -8.19
N GLN A 129 9.87 3.27 -9.02
CA GLN A 129 8.65 4.07 -9.17
C GLN A 129 7.54 3.55 -8.26
N ILE A 130 7.37 2.24 -8.20
CA ILE A 130 6.33 1.54 -7.45
C ILE A 130 7.00 0.68 -6.37
N LYS A 131 6.70 0.99 -5.10
CA LYS A 131 7.24 0.27 -3.95
C LYS A 131 6.15 -0.54 -3.25
N VAL A 132 6.49 -1.73 -2.79
CA VAL A 132 5.62 -2.54 -1.93
C VAL A 132 5.90 -2.23 -0.46
N SER A 133 4.85 -2.12 0.33
CA SER A 133 4.91 -1.92 1.77
C SER A 133 3.72 -2.62 2.47
N THR A 134 3.52 -2.33 3.74
CA THR A 134 2.35 -2.69 4.53
C THR A 134 2.04 -1.54 5.49
N ALA A 135 0.76 -1.28 5.74
CA ALA A 135 0.33 -0.30 6.73
C ALA A 135 0.22 -0.95 8.11
N ILE A 136 0.84 -0.35 9.11
CA ILE A 136 0.75 -0.75 10.51
C ILE A 136 0.02 0.31 11.32
N GLU A 137 -0.51 -0.06 12.48
CA GLU A 137 -1.04 0.88 13.46
C GLU A 137 -0.04 1.13 14.60
N THR A 138 -0.27 2.19 15.37
CA THR A 138 0.51 2.53 16.57
C THR A 138 0.44 1.48 17.68
N GLY A 139 -0.59 0.61 17.67
CA GLY A 139 -0.71 -0.55 18.57
C GLY A 139 0.42 -1.59 18.44
N ALA A 140 1.26 -1.49 17.41
CA ALA A 140 2.48 -2.28 17.28
C ALA A 140 3.62 -1.82 18.20
N LEU A 141 3.52 -0.64 18.82
CA LEU A 141 4.52 -0.10 19.74
C LEU A 141 4.35 -0.68 21.16
N ALA A 142 5.46 -1.00 21.81
CA ALA A 142 5.53 -1.41 23.22
C ALA A 142 5.81 -0.21 24.13
N GLU A 143 6.87 0.55 23.82
CA GLU A 143 7.13 1.87 24.40
C GLU A 143 6.85 2.94 23.36
N SER A 144 6.22 4.04 23.76
CA SER A 144 5.90 5.19 22.91
C SER A 144 6.19 6.55 23.56
N TYR A 145 6.61 6.57 24.83
CA TYR A 145 7.00 7.77 25.55
C TYR A 145 8.29 7.56 26.37
N PRO A 146 9.26 8.49 26.29
CA PRO A 146 9.35 9.54 25.29
C PRO A 146 9.53 8.92 23.88
N PRO A 147 9.26 9.65 22.79
CA PRO A 147 9.40 9.11 21.43
C PRO A 147 10.76 8.46 21.13
N SER A 148 11.84 8.92 21.77
CA SER A 148 13.19 8.34 21.63
C SER A 148 13.34 6.94 22.23
N ARG A 149 12.42 6.48 23.08
CA ARG A 149 12.35 5.09 23.59
C ARG A 149 11.41 4.20 22.78
N GLY A 150 10.85 4.71 21.69
CA GLY A 150 9.94 3.98 20.81
C GLY A 150 10.46 2.59 20.46
N SER A 151 9.68 1.55 20.75
CA SER A 151 10.04 0.16 20.43
C SER A 151 8.84 -0.62 19.92
N PHE A 152 9.04 -1.59 19.02
CA PHE A 152 7.97 -2.51 18.61
C PHE A 152 7.78 -3.62 19.64
N ARG A 153 6.54 -4.03 19.86
CA ARG A 153 6.22 -5.21 20.66
C ARG A 153 6.86 -6.48 20.06
N SER A 154 7.34 -7.36 20.94
CA SER A 154 8.04 -8.59 20.54
C SER A 154 7.17 -9.57 19.74
N ASP A 155 5.86 -9.60 20.00
CA ASP A 155 4.90 -10.40 19.25
C ASP A 155 4.77 -9.94 17.79
N TYR A 156 4.68 -8.63 17.53
CA TYR A 156 4.70 -8.07 16.18
C TYR A 156 6.03 -8.32 15.45
N ARG A 157 7.16 -8.14 16.14
CA ARG A 157 8.51 -8.42 15.61
C ARG A 157 8.65 -9.85 15.12
N THR A 158 8.29 -10.79 15.98
CA THR A 158 8.38 -12.23 15.70
C THR A 158 7.39 -12.66 14.62
N ALA A 159 6.16 -12.12 14.64
CA ALA A 159 5.14 -12.51 13.68
C ALA A 159 5.46 -12.09 12.25
N TYR A 160 5.93 -10.85 12.04
CA TYR A 160 6.24 -10.37 10.69
C TYR A 160 7.15 -9.14 10.60
N LEU A 161 7.19 -8.25 11.61
CA LEU A 161 7.83 -6.93 11.44
C LEU A 161 9.33 -7.01 11.15
N ASP A 162 10.07 -7.94 11.76
CA ASP A 162 11.51 -8.07 11.48
C ASP A 162 11.76 -8.47 10.01
N GLY A 163 10.88 -9.31 9.45
CA GLY A 163 10.90 -9.68 8.04
C GLY A 163 10.47 -8.53 7.11
N VAL A 164 9.43 -7.79 7.49
CA VAL A 164 8.95 -6.59 6.77
C VAL A 164 10.04 -5.52 6.74
N ILE A 165 10.62 -5.16 7.87
CA ILE A 165 11.66 -4.11 7.96
C ILE A 165 12.86 -4.48 7.09
N ARG A 166 13.33 -5.75 7.16
CA ARG A 166 14.42 -6.23 6.30
C ARG A 166 14.05 -6.11 4.81
N PHE A 167 12.83 -6.49 4.44
CA PHE A 167 12.35 -6.33 3.07
C PHE A 167 12.33 -4.86 2.63
N LEU A 168 11.82 -3.96 3.48
CA LEU A 168 11.70 -2.53 3.17
C LEU A 168 13.08 -1.88 2.98
N VAL A 169 14.04 -2.17 3.87
CA VAL A 169 15.42 -1.70 3.77
C VAL A 169 16.06 -2.16 2.46
N ASN A 170 15.94 -3.46 2.12
CA ASN A 170 16.53 -4.03 0.91
C ASN A 170 15.93 -3.46 -0.40
N ASN A 171 14.73 -2.87 -0.34
CA ASN A 171 14.04 -2.31 -1.52
C ASN A 171 13.99 -0.77 -1.50
N ASN A 172 14.61 -0.11 -0.52
CA ASN A 172 14.48 1.33 -0.27
C ASN A 172 13.00 1.77 -0.32
N ALA A 173 12.17 1.08 0.46
CA ALA A 173 10.73 1.29 0.53
C ALA A 173 10.33 1.82 1.92
N PRO A 174 9.30 2.68 2.01
CA PRO A 174 8.85 3.21 3.30
C PRO A 174 8.03 2.17 4.08
N LEU A 175 8.00 2.30 5.41
CA LEU A 175 6.96 1.70 6.23
C LEU A 175 5.74 2.63 6.24
N LEU A 176 4.55 2.11 5.96
CA LEU A 176 3.31 2.89 6.07
C LEU A 176 2.78 2.76 7.50
N VAL A 177 2.41 3.87 8.11
CA VAL A 177 1.88 3.91 9.48
C VAL A 177 0.59 4.72 9.49
N ASN A 178 -0.47 4.13 10.04
CA ASN A 178 -1.71 4.85 10.34
C ASN A 178 -1.50 5.56 11.69
N VAL A 179 -1.55 6.90 11.65
CA VAL A 179 -1.37 7.80 12.80
C VAL A 179 -2.55 8.74 12.93
#